data_AF-A0A183JQQ0-F1
#
_entry.id   AF-A0A183JQQ0-F1
#
_cell.length_a   1.000
_cell.length_b   1.000
_cell.length_c   1.000
_cell.angle_alpha   90.00
_cell.angle_beta   90.00
_cell.angle_gamma   90.00
#
_symmetry.space_group_name_H-M   'P 1'
#
loop_
_entity.id
_entity.type
_entity.pdbx_description
1 polymer ?
#
loop_
_entity_poly.entity_id
_entity_poly.type
_entity_poly.pdbx_seq_one_letter_code
_entity_poly.pdbx_strand_id
1 'polypeptide(L)'
;MPFTNIHRHLGRWAEFFEGQFNWPVAQATSIRLQLLKRYKSPGPDDLPPALCKDGGDFLTEELTTLFTKVWELQSVPTSFSDSIVVPIFKKGSRRFRNNYR
;
A
#
# COMPACT_ATOMS: atom_id res chain seq x y z
N MET A 1 17.12 -12.53 -15.63
CA MET A 1 16.12 -11.87 -16.49
C MET A 1 15.54 -10.71 -15.71
N PRO A 2 15.84 -9.43 -16.00
CA PRO A 2 15.17 -8.33 -15.31
C PRO A 2 13.87 -8.00 -16.05
N PHE A 3 12.77 -7.99 -15.31
CA PHE A 3 11.48 -7.52 -15.80
C PHE A 3 11.58 -6.01 -16.05
N THR A 4 11.90 -5.61 -17.28
CA THR A 4 11.71 -4.24 -17.72
C THR A 4 10.29 -4.07 -18.27
N ASN A 5 9.75 -2.87 -18.06
CA ASN A 5 8.61 -2.29 -18.78
C ASN A 5 7.24 -2.36 -18.09
N ILE A 6 7.09 -1.54 -17.03
CA ILE A 6 5.82 -1.27 -16.31
C ILE A 6 4.76 -0.62 -17.24
N HIS A 7 5.17 0.05 -18.32
CA HIS A 7 4.24 0.72 -19.23
C HIS A 7 3.37 -0.22 -20.06
N ARG A 8 3.77 -1.48 -20.28
CA ARG A 8 3.01 -2.39 -21.16
C ARG A 8 1.80 -3.03 -20.49
N HIS A 9 1.71 -3.05 -19.16
CA HIS A 9 0.66 -3.80 -18.45
C HIS A 9 -0.51 -2.93 -17.95
N LEU A 10 -0.43 -1.60 -18.08
CA LEU A 10 -1.38 -0.66 -17.48
C LEU A 10 -2.29 0.06 -18.49
N GLY A 11 -2.55 -0.55 -19.65
CA GLY A 11 -3.37 0.05 -20.71
C GLY A 11 -4.84 0.35 -20.35
N ARG A 12 -5.34 -0.10 -19.18
CA ARG A 12 -6.67 0.27 -18.65
C ARG A 12 -6.63 1.05 -17.34
N TRP A 13 -5.47 1.17 -16.73
CA TRP A 13 -5.28 1.86 -15.46
C TRP A 13 -4.74 3.27 -15.66
N ALA A 14 -4.10 3.56 -16.81
CA ALA A 14 -3.55 4.88 -17.12
C ALA A 14 -4.56 6.02 -16.87
N GLU A 15 -5.79 5.92 -17.39
CA GLU A 15 -6.81 6.97 -17.23
C GLU A 15 -7.29 7.14 -15.77
N PHE A 16 -7.31 6.08 -14.96
CA PHE A 16 -7.65 6.14 -13.54
C PHE A 16 -6.51 6.74 -12.69
N PHE A 17 -5.27 6.58 -13.16
CA PHE A 17 -4.05 7.03 -12.47
C PHE A 17 -3.57 8.41 -12.91
N GLU A 18 -3.98 8.96 -14.05
CA GLU A 18 -3.51 10.28 -14.52
C GLU A 18 -3.91 11.44 -13.57
N GLY A 19 -5.07 11.35 -12.90
CA GLY A 19 -5.43 12.27 -11.82
C GLY A 19 -4.64 12.05 -10.51
N GLN A 20 -3.90 10.95 -10.40
CA GLN A 20 -2.99 10.62 -9.29
C GLN A 20 -1.50 10.78 -9.67
N PHE A 21 -1.20 11.16 -10.92
CA PHE A 21 0.15 11.22 -11.47
C PHE A 21 0.92 12.50 -11.07
N ASN A 22 0.31 13.37 -10.24
CA ASN A 22 1.04 14.39 -9.49
C ASN A 22 1.68 13.74 -8.24
N TRP A 23 2.86 13.17 -8.46
CA TRP A 23 3.63 12.29 -7.58
C TRP A 23 4.74 13.03 -6.78
N PRO A 24 5.19 12.52 -5.61
CA PRO A 24 4.54 12.74 -4.33
C PRO A 24 4.94 14.11 -3.74
N VAL A 25 4.03 15.08 -3.72
CA VAL A 25 4.23 16.26 -2.87
C VAL A 25 3.89 15.86 -1.44
N ALA A 26 4.61 16.36 -0.44
CA ALA A 26 4.37 16.03 0.99
C ALA A 26 2.88 16.14 1.40
N GLN A 27 2.14 17.07 0.79
CA GLN A 27 0.70 17.23 1.00
C GLN A 27 -0.13 16.03 0.53
N ALA A 28 0.21 15.42 -0.61
CA ALA A 28 -0.46 14.22 -1.10
C ALA A 28 -0.19 13.03 -0.16
N THR A 29 1.06 12.86 0.29
CA THR A 29 1.43 11.83 1.28
C THR A 29 0.62 11.99 2.56
N SER A 30 0.55 13.21 3.10
CA SER A 30 -0.22 13.53 4.31
C SER A 30 -1.70 13.18 4.15
N ILE A 31 -2.34 13.60 3.05
CA ILE A 31 -3.75 13.28 2.77
C ILE A 31 -3.97 11.76 2.74
N ARG A 32 -3.07 11.01 2.10
CA ARG A 32 -3.17 9.55 2.03
C ARG A 32 -3.02 8.89 3.40
N LEU A 33 -2.10 9.36 4.23
CA LEU A 33 -1.95 8.89 5.61
C LEU A 33 -3.24 9.14 6.42
N GLN A 34 -3.86 10.31 6.26
CA GLN A 34 -5.12 10.62 6.94
C GLN A 34 -6.30 9.73 6.52
N LEU A 35 -6.28 9.18 5.31
CA LEU A 35 -7.30 8.24 4.83
C LEU A 35 -7.16 6.82 5.38
N LEU A 36 -6.04 6.48 6.03
CA LEU A 36 -5.83 5.15 6.63
C LEU A 36 -6.87 4.84 7.71
N LYS A 37 -7.34 3.60 7.76
CA LYS A 37 -8.25 3.16 8.84
C LYS A 37 -7.42 2.74 10.05
N ARG A 38 -7.59 3.44 11.18
CA ARG A 38 -6.78 3.25 12.41
C ARG A 38 -6.75 1.80 12.91
N TYR A 39 -7.90 1.13 12.91
CA TYR A 39 -8.06 -0.21 13.50
C TYR A 39 -7.97 -1.33 12.45
N LYS A 40 -7.07 -1.20 11.49
CA LYS A 40 -6.73 -2.29 10.56
C LYS A 40 -5.58 -3.12 11.12
N SER A 41 -5.51 -4.37 10.68
CA SER A 41 -4.43 -5.28 11.04
C SER A 41 -3.09 -4.71 10.54
N PRO A 42 -2.01 -4.85 11.32
CA PRO A 42 -0.67 -4.51 10.86
C PRO A 42 -0.24 -5.43 9.71
N GLY A 43 0.78 -5.00 8.98
CA GLY A 43 1.43 -5.81 7.97
C GLY A 43 2.38 -6.85 8.57
N PRO A 44 3.18 -7.54 7.73
CA PRO A 44 4.26 -8.42 8.17
C PRO A 44 5.32 -7.75 9.06
N ASP A 45 5.38 -6.43 9.03
CA ASP A 45 6.27 -5.57 9.81
C ASP A 45 5.76 -5.27 11.23
N ASP A 46 4.56 -5.75 11.58
CA ASP A 46 3.86 -5.50 12.84
C ASP A 46 3.58 -4.00 13.12
N LEU A 47 3.70 -3.15 12.09
CA LEU A 47 3.47 -1.71 12.24
C LEU A 47 1.98 -1.40 12.14
N PRO A 48 1.35 -0.83 13.19
CA PRO A 48 -0.06 -0.52 13.15
C PRO A 48 -0.32 0.72 12.28
N PRO A 49 -1.44 0.79 11.53
CA PRO A 49 -1.81 1.97 10.74
C PRO A 49 -1.92 3.25 11.55
N ALA A 50 -2.18 3.15 12.86
CA ALA A 50 -2.17 4.28 13.79
C ALA A 50 -0.83 5.02 13.81
N LEU A 51 0.29 4.29 13.72
CA LEU A 51 1.63 4.87 13.71
C LEU A 51 1.82 5.78 12.49
N CYS A 52 1.34 5.35 11.32
CA CYS A 52 1.41 6.14 10.10
C CYS A 52 0.51 7.39 10.16
N LYS A 53 -0.59 7.36 10.92
CA LYS A 53 -1.46 8.53 11.12
C LYS A 53 -0.90 9.53 12.12
N ASP A 54 -0.30 9.02 13.19
CA ASP A 54 0.17 9.80 14.33
C ASP A 54 1.63 10.26 14.17
N GLY A 55 2.34 9.73 13.16
CA GLY A 55 3.74 10.04 12.86
C GLY A 55 4.02 11.47 12.39
N GLY A 56 2.98 12.28 12.17
CA GLY A 56 3.08 13.72 11.89
C GLY A 56 3.90 14.06 10.66
N ASP A 57 4.49 15.27 10.68
CA ASP A 57 5.24 15.81 9.54
C ASP A 57 6.53 15.02 9.27
N PHE A 58 7.21 14.57 10.32
CA PHE A 58 8.44 13.77 10.19
C PHE A 58 8.20 12.49 9.37
N LEU A 59 7.20 11.69 9.75
CA LEU A 59 6.91 10.44 9.05
C LEU A 59 6.34 10.72 7.64
N THR A 60 5.63 11.83 7.46
CA THR A 60 5.17 12.29 6.15
C THR A 60 6.36 12.61 5.23
N GLU A 61 7.38 13.32 5.72
CA GLU A 61 8.57 13.69 4.95
C GLU A 61 9.41 12.47 4.56
N GLU A 62 9.65 11.55 5.51
CA GLU A 62 10.39 10.31 5.28
C GLU A 62 9.69 9.43 4.24
N LEU A 63 8.37 9.23 4.37
CA LEU A 63 7.60 8.46 3.39
C LEU A 63 7.55 9.14 2.03
N THR A 64 7.45 10.47 1.98
CA THR A 64 7.48 11.22 0.72
C THR A 64 8.82 10.99 0.02
N THR A 65 9.92 11.12 0.75
CA THR A 65 11.27 10.86 0.23
C THR A 65 11.43 9.42 -0.27
N LEU A 66 10.92 8.44 0.49
CA LEU A 66 10.95 7.03 0.10
C LEU A 66 10.17 6.79 -1.19
N PHE A 67 8.95 7.32 -1.30
CA PHE A 67 8.14 7.17 -2.51
C PHE A 67 8.80 7.89 -3.70
N THR A 68 9.32 9.11 -3.53
CA THR A 68 10.08 9.81 -4.60
C THR A 68 11.19 8.92 -5.15
N LYS A 69 11.99 8.28 -4.29
CA LYS A 69 13.05 7.36 -4.72
C LYS A 69 12.53 6.15 -5.48
N VAL A 70 11.46 5.51 -4.97
CA VAL A 70 10.82 4.35 -5.64
C VAL A 70 10.38 4.69 -7.06
N TRP A 71 9.90 5.91 -7.27
CA TRP A 71 9.46 6.40 -8.57
C TRP A 71 10.60 6.78 -9.51
N GLU A 72 11.59 7.53 -9.02
CA GLU A 72 12.76 7.88 -9.83
C GLU A 72 13.50 6.62 -10.30
N LEU A 73 13.59 5.61 -9.43
CA LEU A 73 14.20 4.33 -9.74
C LEU A 73 13.30 3.37 -10.52
N GLN A 74 12.00 3.70 -10.65
CA GLN A 74 10.97 2.82 -11.24
C GLN A 74 11.03 1.39 -10.67
N SER A 75 11.35 1.26 -9.38
CA SER A 75 11.63 0.00 -8.72
C SER A 75 11.10 0.02 -7.30
N VAL A 76 10.32 -1.00 -6.95
CA VAL A 76 9.71 -1.16 -5.64
C VAL A 76 10.46 -2.26 -4.86
N PRO A 77 10.74 -2.10 -3.55
CA PRO A 77 11.32 -3.16 -2.74
C PRO A 77 10.46 -4.43 -2.79
N THR A 78 11.09 -5.60 -2.89
CA THR A 78 10.36 -6.88 -2.94
C THR A 78 9.50 -7.10 -1.69
N SER A 79 9.95 -6.61 -0.53
CA SER A 79 9.20 -6.67 0.73
C SER A 79 7.84 -5.98 0.68
N PHE A 80 7.60 -5.04 -0.26
CA PHE A 80 6.30 -4.38 -0.40
C PHE A 80 5.24 -5.30 -1.01
N SER A 81 5.64 -6.43 -1.60
CA SER A 81 4.73 -7.47 -2.09
C SER A 81 4.40 -8.52 -1.03
N ASP A 82 5.05 -8.48 0.14
CA ASP A 82 4.81 -9.43 1.21
C ASP A 82 3.51 -9.11 1.95
N SER A 83 2.70 -10.13 2.22
CA SER A 83 1.45 -9.97 2.97
C SER A 83 1.13 -11.21 3.79
N ILE A 84 0.48 -11.00 4.95
CA ILE A 84 -0.04 -12.09 5.76
C ILE A 84 -1.49 -12.36 5.36
N VAL A 85 -1.76 -13.57 4.86
CA VAL A 85 -3.12 -14.03 4.54
C VAL A 85 -3.65 -14.89 5.67
N VAL A 86 -4.63 -14.37 6.40
CA VAL A 86 -5.32 -15.10 7.49
C VAL A 86 -6.74 -15.46 7.05
N PRO A 87 -7.09 -16.75 6.93
CA PRO A 87 -8.46 -17.16 6.61
C PRO A 87 -9.43 -16.72 7.71
N ILE A 88 -10.44 -15.92 7.36
CA ILE A 88 -11.46 -15.48 8.32
C ILE A 88 -12.66 -16.41 8.25
N PHE A 89 -12.95 -17.09 9.36
CA PHE A 89 -14.06 -18.01 9.46
C PHE A 89 -15.35 -17.31 9.91
N LYS A 90 -16.43 -17.51 9.16
CA LYS A 90 -17.81 -17.12 9.52
C LYS A 90 -18.47 -18.23 10.35
N LYS A 91 -19.68 -17.99 10.87
CA LYS A 91 -20.43 -18.99 11.64
C LYS A 91 -20.69 -20.26 10.81
N GLY A 92 -20.61 -21.44 11.45
CA GLY A 92 -20.89 -22.74 10.82
C GLY A 92 -19.80 -23.77 11.11
N SER A 93 -19.60 -24.73 10.21
CA SER A 93 -18.51 -25.72 10.29
C SER A 93 -17.31 -25.32 9.42
N ARG A 94 -16.09 -25.47 9.97
CA ARG A 94 -14.81 -25.20 9.28
C ARG A 94 -14.54 -26.12 8.08
N ARG A 95 -15.31 -27.20 7.94
CA ARG A 95 -15.17 -28.14 6.81
C ARG A 95 -15.73 -27.61 5.50
N PHE A 96 -16.61 -26.61 5.54
CA PHE A 96 -17.25 -26.08 4.32
C PHE A 96 -16.55 -24.81 3.85
N ARG A 97 -16.08 -24.82 2.59
CA ARG A 97 -15.43 -23.67 1.94
C ARG A 97 -16.28 -22.39 2.01
N ASN A 98 -17.60 -22.53 1.88
CA ASN A 98 -18.54 -21.40 1.89
C ASN A 98 -18.59 -20.65 3.23
N ASN A 99 -18.02 -21.22 4.30
CA ASN A 99 -17.96 -20.58 5.62
C ASN A 99 -16.70 -19.72 5.82
N TYR A 100 -15.86 -19.53 4.81
CA TYR A 100 -14.71 -18.63 4.83
C TYR A 100 -15.02 -17.29 4.11
N ARG A 101 -14.30 -16.22 4.46
CA ARG A 101 -14.39 -14.90 3.79
C ARG A 101 -13.41 -14.79 2.63
#